data_AF-A0A443KEP7-F1
#
_entry.id   AF-A0A443KEP7-F1
#
_cell.length_a   1.000
_cell.length_b   1.000
_cell.length_c   1.000
_cell.angle_alpha   90.00
_cell.angle_beta   90.00
_cell.angle_gamma   90.00
#
_symmetry.space_group_name_H-M   'P 1'
#
loop_
_entity.id
_entity.type
_entity.pdbx_description
1 polymer ?
#
loop_
_entity_poly.entity_id
_entity_poly.type
_entity_poly.pdbx_seq_one_letter_code
_entity_poly.pdbx_strand_id
1 'polypeptide(L)' 'MSWSKVLDPRAFRARFAHCWADFLHQNYRNPEEVSVAFGVRYQTALNWWQGINRPSGDVVALAGRRFQDFMERRA' A
#
# COMPACT_ATOMS: atom_id res chain seq x y z
N MET A 1 -19.50 -14.69 -11.18
CA MET A 1 -18.19 -14.38 -11.80
C MET A 1 -17.13 -14.52 -10.72
N SER A 2 -16.18 -15.45 -10.84
CA SER A 2 -15.20 -15.72 -9.79
C SER A 2 -14.01 -14.76 -9.89
N TRP A 3 -13.87 -13.83 -8.94
CA TRP A 3 -12.78 -12.84 -8.90
C TRP A 3 -11.37 -13.48 -8.94
N SER A 4 -11.27 -14.74 -8.52
CA SER A 4 -10.05 -15.55 -8.54
C SER A 4 -9.55 -15.93 -9.95
N LYS A 5 -10.35 -15.77 -11.01
CA LYS A 5 -9.87 -15.96 -12.40
C LYS A 5 -9.27 -14.69 -13.02
N VAL A 6 -9.48 -13.52 -12.40
CA VAL A 6 -9.07 -12.21 -12.94
C VAL A 6 -7.78 -11.69 -12.28
N LEU A 7 -7.52 -12.09 -11.04
CA LEU A 7 -6.30 -11.75 -10.30
C LEU A 7 -5.73 -13.06 -9.75
N ASP A 8 -4.56 -13.51 -10.24
CA ASP A 8 -3.79 -14.52 -9.50
C ASP A 8 -3.51 -13.94 -8.10
N PRO A 9 -4.13 -14.49 -7.03
CA PRO A 9 -4.01 -13.91 -5.69
C PRO A 9 -2.57 -13.92 -5.19
N ARG A 10 -1.75 -14.86 -5.68
CA ARG A 10 -0.34 -14.99 -5.30
C ARG A 10 0.49 -13.90 -5.97
N ALA A 11 0.33 -13.71 -7.29
CA ALA A 11 0.97 -12.61 -8.01
C ALA A 11 0.51 -11.23 -7.49
N PHE A 12 -0.78 -11.09 -7.14
CA PHE A 12 -1.28 -9.85 -6.55
C PHE A 12 -0.64 -9.56 -5.18
N ARG A 13 -0.55 -10.56 -4.30
CA ARG A 13 0.13 -10.42 -3.01
C ARG A 13 1.62 -10.08 -3.17
N ALA A 14 2.28 -10.66 -4.17
CA ALA A 14 3.68 -10.38 -4.46
C ALA A 14 3.90 -8.92 -4.90
N ARG A 15 3.00 -8.35 -5.74
CA ARG A 15 3.13 -6.96 -6.19
C ARG A 15 2.65 -5.92 -5.17
N PHE A 16 1.78 -6.30 -4.23
CA PHE A 16 1.05 -5.34 -3.41
C PHE A 16 1.98 -4.44 -2.58
N ALA A 17 3.09 -4.98 -2.06
CA ALA A 17 4.06 -4.19 -1.30
C ALA A 17 4.67 -3.06 -2.15
N HIS A 18 4.96 -3.33 -3.43
CA HIS A 18 5.46 -2.31 -4.36
C HIS A 18 4.39 -1.27 -4.70
N CYS A 19 3.15 -1.70 -4.97
CA CYS A 19 2.04 -0.78 -5.19
C CYS A 19 1.82 0.13 -3.98
N TRP A 20 1.93 -0.41 -2.77
CA TRP A 20 1.83 0.38 -1.55
C TRP A 20 2.98 1.37 -1.41
N ALA A 21 4.23 0.94 -1.64
CA ALA A 21 5.39 1.83 -1.60
C ALA A 21 5.25 3.00 -2.59
N ASP A 22 4.85 2.73 -3.82
CA ASP A 22 4.62 3.76 -4.85
C ASP A 22 3.50 4.73 -4.45
N PHE A 23 2.42 4.21 -3.85
CA PHE A 23 1.36 5.07 -3.31
C PHE A 23 1.92 6.01 -2.23
N LEU A 24 2.76 5.50 -1.33
CA LEU A 24 3.38 6.32 -0.30
C LEU A 24 4.30 7.40 -0.89
N HIS A 25 5.14 7.05 -1.86
CA HIS A 25 6.05 8.00 -2.51
C HIS A 25 5.31 9.13 -3.26
N GLN A 26 4.11 8.85 -3.78
CA GLN A 26 3.30 9.88 -4.46
C GLN A 26 2.57 10.83 -3.49
N ASN A 27 2.34 10.41 -2.25
CA ASN A 27 1.45 11.12 -1.32
C ASN A 27 2.16 11.69 -0.09
N TYR A 28 3.39 11.25 0.19
CA TYR A 28 4.16 11.64 1.35
C TYR A 28 5.63 11.88 0.96
N ARG A 29 6.34 12.65 1.77
CA ARG A 29 7.71 13.08 1.47
C ARG A 29 8.78 12.11 1.96
N ASN A 30 8.51 11.39 3.04
CA ASN A 30 9.46 10.48 3.68
C ASN A 30 8.75 9.47 4.62
N PRO A 31 9.46 8.43 5.11
CA PRO A 31 8.88 7.45 6.03
C PRO A 31 8.42 8.02 7.38
N GLU A 32 8.99 9.14 7.83
CA GLU A 32 8.61 9.78 9.09
C GLU A 32 7.18 10.36 8.98
N GLU A 33 6.88 11.07 7.90
CA GLU A 33 5.55 11.59 7.61
C GLU A 33 4.52 10.44 7.50
N VAL A 34 4.91 9.33 6.87
CA VAL A 34 4.07 8.11 6.81
C VAL A 34 3.81 7.55 8.22
N SER A 35 4.83 7.50 9.08
CA SER A 35 4.66 6.99 10.45
C SER A 35 3.66 7.82 11.25
N VAL A 36 3.69 9.14 11.10
CA VAL A 36 2.76 10.07 11.75
C VAL A 36 1.36 9.91 11.16
N ALA A 37 1.24 9.89 9.83
CA ALA A 37 -0.04 9.82 9.12
C ALA A 37 -0.83 8.55 9.46
N PHE A 38 -0.15 7.42 9.64
CA PHE A 38 -0.78 6.13 9.93
C PHE A 38 -0.68 5.70 11.40
N GLY A 39 -0.07 6.51 12.27
CA GLY A 39 0.08 6.19 13.70
C GLY A 39 0.87 4.91 13.97
N VAL A 40 1.88 4.61 13.14
CA VAL A 40 2.71 3.41 13.25
C VAL A 40 4.14 3.74 13.68
N ARG A 41 4.90 2.73 14.09
CA ARG A 41 6.34 2.90 14.37
C ARG A 41 7.08 3.29 13.09
N TYR A 42 8.12 4.12 13.22
CA TYR A 42 8.98 4.52 12.10
C TYR A 42 9.49 3.33 11.28
N GLN A 43 9.95 2.25 11.93
CA GLN A 43 10.43 1.06 11.22
C GLN A 43 9.36 0.42 10.33
N THR A 44 8.10 0.42 10.76
CA THR A 44 6.98 -0.09 9.94
C THR A 44 6.79 0.78 8.70
N ALA A 45 6.78 2.10 8.88
CA ALA A 45 6.68 3.04 7.77
C ALA A 45 7.88 2.94 6.81
N LEU A 46 9.10 2.76 7.33
CA LEU A 46 10.30 2.56 6.53
C LEU A 46 10.23 1.26 5.70
N ASN A 47 9.77 0.16 6.30
CA ASN A 47 9.59 -1.10 5.58
C ASN A 47 8.54 -0.99 4.47
N TRP A 48 7.45 -0.27 4.71
CA TRP A 48 6.45 0.03 3.68
C TRP A 48 7.03 0.92 2.57
N TRP A 49 7.76 1.96 2.95
CA TRP A 49 8.40 2.90 2.03
C TRP A 49 9.41 2.21 1.11
N GLN A 50 10.13 1.20 1.62
CA GLN A 50 11.08 0.40 0.86
C GLN A 50 10.43 -0.78 0.12
N GLY A 51 9.12 -0.99 0.27
CA GLY A 51 8.40 -2.10 -0.35
C GLY A 51 8.76 -3.49 0.21
N ILE A 52 9.37 -3.57 1.40
CA ILE A 52 9.78 -4.83 2.04
C ILE A 52 8.57 -5.66 2.45
N ASN A 53 7.53 -5.00 2.96
CA ASN A 53 6.29 -5.64 3.35
C ASN A 53 5.08 -4.75 3.06
N ARG A 54 3.90 -5.29 3.31
CA ARG A 54 2.61 -4.64 3.02
C ARG A 54 1.88 -4.27 4.31
N PRO A 55 1.00 -3.25 4.26
CA PRO A 55 0.10 -2.94 5.36
C PRO A 55 -0.95 -4.05 5.55
N SER A 56 -1.59 -4.02 6.72
CA SER A 56 -2.82 -4.75 7.00
C SER A 56 -4.04 -4.06 6.38
N GLY A 57 -5.18 -4.76 6.34
CA GLY A 57 -6.38 -4.28 5.64
C GLY A 57 -7.01 -3.03 6.25
N ASP A 58 -6.95 -2.89 7.57
CA ASP A 58 -7.37 -1.72 8.34
C ASP A 58 -6.57 -0.46 7.97
N VAL A 59 -5.26 -0.58 7.78
CA VAL A 59 -4.40 0.52 7.33
C VAL A 59 -4.74 0.93 5.89
N VAL A 60 -5.00 -0.05 5.01
CA VAL A 60 -5.45 0.23 3.64
C VAL A 60 -6.80 0.94 3.64
N ALA A 61 -7.73 0.51 4.52
CA ALA A 61 -9.01 1.16 4.69
C ALA A 61 -8.87 2.61 5.20
N LEU A 62 -7.89 2.88 6.07
CA LEU A 62 -7.58 4.24 6.54
C LEU A 62 -7.05 5.15 5.42
N ALA A 63 -6.22 4.63 4.50
CA ALA A 63 -5.83 5.37 3.30
C ALA A 63 -7.03 5.66 2.38
N GLY A 64 -8.04 4.80 2.43
CA GLY A 64 -9.37 5.03 1.88
C GLY A 64 -9.37 5.32 0.39
N ARG A 65 -10.17 6.30 -0.02
CA ARG A 65 -10.41 6.67 -1.42
C ARG A 65 -9.11 6.98 -2.19
N ARG A 66 -8.13 7.62 -1.55
CA ARG A 66 -6.84 7.95 -2.21
C ARG A 66 -6.12 6.71 -2.71
N PHE A 67 -6.16 5.61 -1.96
CA PHE A 67 -5.52 4.37 -2.38
C PHE A 67 -6.32 3.66 -3.48
N GLN A 68 -7.65 3.75 -3.45
CA GLN A 68 -8.52 3.22 -4.52
C GLN A 68 -8.24 3.94 -5.85
N ASP A 69 -8.27 5.27 -5.85
CA ASP A 69 -7.98 6.10 -7.04
C ASP A 69 -6.57 5.85 -7.58
N PHE A 70 -5.60 5.54 -6.70
CA PHE A 70 -4.25 5.15 -7.11
C PHE A 70 -4.23 3.79 -7.83
N MET A 71 -4.95 2.78 -7.31
CA MET A 71 -4.97 1.45 -7.89
C MET A 71 -5.70 1.42 -9.25
N GLU A 72 -6.79 2.19 -9.39
CA GLU A 72 -7.55 2.30 -10.64
C GLU A 72 -6.72 2.90 -11.77
N ARG A 73 -5.84 3.87 -11.48
CA ARG A 73 -4.90 4.43 -12.46
C ARG A 73 -3.84 3.44 -12.97
N ARG A 74 -3.70 2.27 -12.35
CA ARG A 74 -2.72 1.23 -12.71
C ARG A 74 -3.33 0.00 -13.39
N ALA A 75 -4.67 -0.06 -13.51
CA ALA A 75 -5.40 -1.12 -14.20
C ALA A 75 -5.51 -0.81 -15.70
#